data_AF-A0A942Z2S6-F1
#
_entry.id   AF-A0A942Z2S6-F1
#
_cell.length_a   1.000
_cell.length_b   1.000
_cell.length_c   1.000
_cell.angle_alpha   90.00
_cell.angle_beta   90.00
_cell.angle_gamma   90.00
#
_symmetry.space_group_name_H-M   'P 1'
#
loop_
_entity.id
_entity.type
_entity.pdbx_description
1 polymer ?
#
loop_
_entity_poly.entity_id
_entity_poly.type
_entity_poly.pdbx_seq_one_letter_code
_entity_poly.pdbx_strand_id
1 'polypeptide(L)'
;MINVRPVKDKFKIKDREVVKVYKLLNGKDATFISISGANLLVFERDNLQYRFSVDKRISDKITPEMLVGIANSIDYTTEIKD
;
A
#
# COMPACT_ATOMS: atom_id res chain seq x y z
N MET A 1 2.33 -10.36 2.99
CA MET A 1 2.15 -10.66 1.54
C MET A 1 2.09 -9.37 0.75
N ILE A 2 2.79 -9.30 -0.37
CA ILE A 2 2.67 -8.21 -1.35
C ILE A 2 1.87 -8.72 -2.54
N ASN A 3 0.82 -8.02 -2.93
CA ASN A 3 0.06 -8.31 -4.14
C ASN A 3 0.04 -7.07 -5.03
N VAL A 4 0.32 -7.26 -6.32
CA VAL A 4 0.31 -6.19 -7.32
C VAL A 4 -0.64 -6.61 -8.43
N ARG A 5 -1.46 -5.68 -8.91
CA ARG A 5 -2.41 -5.93 -10.01
C ARG A 5 -2.69 -4.66 -10.82
N PRO A 6 -3.15 -4.78 -12.07
CA PRO A 6 -3.62 -3.63 -12.83
C PRO A 6 -4.75 -2.88 -12.13
N VAL A 7 -4.79 -1.55 -12.27
CA VAL A 7 -5.85 -0.70 -11.70
C VAL A 7 -7.24 -1.06 -12.26
N LYS A 8 -7.31 -1.55 -13.51
CA LYS A 8 -8.57 -2.04 -14.10
C LYS A 8 -9.22 -3.17 -13.29
N ASP A 9 -8.44 -3.96 -12.57
CA ASP A 9 -8.87 -5.11 -11.75
C ASP A 9 -8.68 -4.84 -10.25
N LYS A 10 -8.72 -3.56 -9.86
CA LYS A 10 -8.33 -3.13 -8.52
C LYS A 10 -9.20 -3.70 -7.41
N PHE A 11 -8.56 -3.90 -6.26
CA PHE A 11 -9.26 -4.11 -5.00
C PHE A 11 -9.99 -2.83 -4.62
N LYS A 12 -11.28 -2.96 -4.30
CA LYS A 12 -12.13 -1.86 -3.85
C LYS A 12 -12.07 -1.75 -2.34
N ILE A 13 -11.74 -0.56 -1.85
CA ILE A 13 -11.73 -0.23 -0.42
C ILE A 13 -13.13 0.27 -0.05
N LYS A 14 -13.69 -0.20 1.06
CA LYS A 14 -14.92 0.37 1.64
C LYS A 14 -14.55 1.41 2.68
N ASP A 15 -15.27 2.53 2.73
CA ASP A 15 -14.95 3.63 3.66
C ASP A 15 -14.86 3.19 5.12
N ARG A 16 -15.74 2.26 5.53
CA ARG A 16 -15.74 1.67 6.88
C ARG A 16 -14.49 0.86 7.24
N GLU A 17 -13.69 0.47 6.27
CA GLU A 17 -12.44 -0.29 6.45
C GLU A 17 -11.23 0.63 6.58
N VAL A 18 -11.38 1.92 6.23
CA VAL A 18 -10.32 2.92 6.28
C VAL A 18 -10.00 3.28 7.72
N VAL A 19 -8.74 3.08 8.09
CA VAL A 19 -8.22 3.49 9.39
C VAL A 19 -7.49 4.82 9.26
N LYS A 20 -6.67 4.98 8.22
CA LYS A 20 -5.87 6.19 8.00
C LYS A 20 -5.43 6.31 6.54
N VAL A 21 -5.21 7.52 6.07
CA VAL A 21 -4.57 7.81 4.78
C VAL A 21 -3.21 8.44 5.03
N TYR A 22 -2.20 7.96 4.31
CA TYR A 22 -0.82 8.42 4.36
C TYR A 22 -0.43 9.06 3.02
N LYS A 23 0.43 10.08 3.07
CA LYS A 23 1.05 10.68 1.89
C LYS A 23 2.38 9.97 1.61
N LEU A 24 2.56 9.43 0.41
CA LEU A 24 3.83 8.88 -0.04
C LEU A 24 4.76 10.00 -0.54
N LEU A 25 6.06 9.71 -0.62
CA LEU A 25 7.08 10.69 -1.05
C LEU A 25 6.86 11.20 -2.48
N ASN A 26 6.24 10.39 -3.34
CA ASN A 26 5.85 10.79 -4.70
C ASN A 26 4.54 11.62 -4.74
N GLY A 27 4.03 12.04 -3.58
CA GLY A 27 2.81 12.83 -3.45
C GLY A 27 1.51 12.07 -3.68
N LYS A 28 1.55 10.76 -3.93
CA LYS A 28 0.35 9.91 -4.03
C LYS A 28 -0.11 9.45 -2.65
N ASP A 29 -1.38 9.09 -2.55
CA ASP A 29 -1.96 8.65 -1.30
C ASP A 29 -1.87 7.13 -1.16
N ALA A 30 -1.65 6.67 0.07
CA ALA A 30 -1.72 5.28 0.47
C ALA A 30 -2.76 5.12 1.58
N THR A 31 -3.76 4.28 1.34
CA THR A 31 -4.84 4.03 2.28
C THR A 31 -4.50 2.83 3.15
N PHE A 32 -4.41 3.05 4.45
CA PHE A 32 -4.29 2.01 5.44
C PHE A 32 -5.68 1.55 5.90
N ILE A 33 -5.95 0.27 5.73
CA ILE A 33 -7.23 -0.36 6.03
C ILE A 33 -7.07 -1.53 6.98
N SER A 34 -8.12 -1.83 7.72
CA SER A 34 -8.19 -3.00 8.59
C SER A 34 -9.40 -3.85 8.21
N ILE A 35 -9.15 -5.11 7.84
CA ILE A 35 -10.19 -6.09 7.48
C ILE A 35 -10.13 -7.27 8.46
N SER A 36 -11.02 -8.25 8.28
CA SER A 36 -10.96 -9.48 9.08
C SER A 36 -9.62 -10.19 8.84
N GLY A 37 -8.85 -10.40 9.92
CA GLY A 37 -7.57 -11.12 9.90
C GLY A 37 -6.33 -10.35 9.44
N ALA A 38 -6.46 -9.19 8.80
CA ALA A 38 -5.31 -8.48 8.26
C ALA A 38 -5.41 -6.95 8.32
N ASN A 39 -4.25 -6.30 8.37
CA ASN A 39 -4.07 -4.89 8.09
C ASN A 39 -3.42 -4.75 6.72
N LEU A 40 -3.86 -3.77 5.93
CA LEU A 40 -3.36 -3.56 4.58
C LEU A 40 -2.98 -2.10 4.35
N LEU A 41 -1.85 -1.89 3.66
CA LEU A 41 -1.56 -0.63 2.98
C LEU A 41 -1.85 -0.80 1.49
N VAL A 42 -2.73 0.04 0.94
CA VAL A 42 -3.15 -0.01 -0.46
C VAL A 42 -2.83 1.31 -1.13
N PHE A 43 -2.14 1.29 -2.27
CA PHE A 43 -1.81 2.49 -3.04
C PHE A 43 -1.73 2.17 -4.53
N GLU A 44 -1.89 3.21 -5.35
CA GLU A 44 -1.81 3.11 -6.81
C GLU A 44 -0.58 3.86 -7.34
N ARG A 45 0.13 3.25 -8.28
CA ARG A 45 1.30 3.82 -8.97
C ARG A 45 1.43 3.20 -10.35
N ASP A 46 1.67 4.02 -11.38
CA ASP A 46 1.94 3.59 -12.76
C ASP A 46 0.91 2.57 -13.30
N ASN A 47 -0.38 2.86 -13.09
CA ASN A 47 -1.51 2.00 -13.47
C ASN A 47 -1.54 0.61 -12.80
N LEU A 48 -0.78 0.43 -11.72
CA LEU A 48 -0.79 -0.73 -10.84
C LEU A 48 -1.32 -0.35 -9.46
N GLN A 49 -2.08 -1.26 -8.84
CA GLN A 49 -2.44 -1.20 -7.43
C GLN A 49 -1.59 -2.18 -6.64
N TYR A 50 -0.92 -1.65 -5.61
CA TYR A 50 -0.14 -2.39 -4.64
C TYR A 50 -0.96 -2.63 -3.38
N ARG A 51 -0.85 -3.83 -2.82
CA ARG A 51 -1.40 -4.18 -1.51
C ARG A 51 -0.36 -4.88 -0.67
N PHE A 52 0.04 -4.25 0.42
CA PHE A 52 0.87 -4.86 1.44
C PHE A 52 -0.03 -5.33 2.55
N SER A 53 -0.08 -6.64 2.76
CA SER A 53 -0.91 -7.27 3.79
C SER A 53 -0.05 -7.84 4.89
N VAL A 54 -0.41 -7.51 6.13
CA VAL A 54 0.17 -8.01 7.36
C VAL A 54 -0.93 -8.71 8.15
N ASP A 55 -0.62 -9.92 8.63
CA ASP A 55 -1.50 -10.65 9.53
C ASP A 55 -1.64 -9.90 10.86
N LYS A 56 -2.88 -9.73 11.35
CA LYS A 56 -3.15 -8.99 12.60
C LYS A 56 -2.42 -9.56 13.81
N ARG A 57 -2.07 -10.86 13.81
CA ARG A 57 -1.36 -11.51 14.92
C ARG A 57 0.07 -10.99 15.12
N ILE A 58 0.62 -10.26 14.15
CA ILE A 58 1.96 -9.66 14.22
C ILE A 58 1.94 -8.14 13.98
N SER A 59 0.76 -7.51 13.99
CA SER A 59 0.64 -6.09 13.66
C SER A 59 1.17 -5.15 14.73
N ASP A 60 1.39 -5.66 15.94
CA ASP A 60 2.12 -4.98 17.01
C ASP A 60 3.61 -4.80 16.67
N LYS A 61 4.16 -5.69 15.84
CA LYS A 61 5.57 -5.66 15.40
C LYS A 61 5.78 -4.92 14.08
N ILE A 62 4.73 -4.81 13.26
CA ILE A 62 4.80 -4.17 11.94
C ILE A 62 3.82 -3.00 11.90
N THR A 63 4.36 -1.79 11.98
CA THR A 63 3.55 -0.57 11.98
C THR A 63 3.15 -0.17 10.55
N PRO A 64 2.07 0.61 10.39
CA PRO A 64 1.72 1.20 9.09
C PRO A 64 2.85 2.05 8.50
N GLU A 65 3.62 2.75 9.34
CA GLU A 65 4.75 3.59 8.93
C GLU A 65 5.87 2.76 8.31
N MET A 66 6.12 1.54 8.78
CA MET A 66 7.06 0.61 8.13
C MET A 66 6.56 0.23 6.73
N LEU A 67 5.26 -0.04 6.57
CA LEU A 67 4.67 -0.33 5.25
C LEU A 67 4.77 0.87 4.31
N VAL A 68 4.59 2.09 4.82
CA VAL A 68 4.80 3.33 4.07
C VAL A 68 6.27 3.48 3.66
N GLY A 69 7.21 3.14 4.55
CA GLY A 69 8.64 3.10 4.23
C GLY A 69 8.94 2.16 3.07
N ILE A 70 8.38 0.94 3.08
CA ILE A 70 8.51 -0.01 1.98
C ILE A 70 7.85 0.54 0.70
N ALA A 71 6.70 1.19 0.79
CA ALA A 71 6.01 1.76 -0.38
C ALA A 71 6.85 2.87 -1.02
N ASN A 72 7.50 3.69 -0.19
CA ASN A 72 8.39 4.76 -0.62
C ASN A 72 9.74 4.24 -1.15
N SER A 73 10.20 3.06 -0.72
CA SER A 73 11.42 2.44 -1.23
C SER A 73 11.25 1.76 -2.59
N ILE A 74 10.01 1.65 -3.10
CA ILE A 74 9.77 1.17 -4.45
C ILE A 74 10.19 2.28 -5.42
N ASP A 75 11.43 2.19 -5.90
CA ASP A 75 11.97 3.00 -6.97
C ASP A 75 12.10 2.13 -8.23
N TYR A 76 11.47 2.61 -9.31
CA TYR A 76 11.54 2.02 -10.65
C TYR A 76 11.92 3.12 -11.65
N THR A 77 12.88 3.96 -11.31
CA THR A 77 13.49 4.86 -12.31
C THR A 77 13.89 4.04 -13.54
N THR A 78 13.07 4.13 -14.59
CA THR A 78 13.38 3.69 -15.96
C THR A 78 13.95 4.85 -16.77
N GLU A 79 14.43 5.90 -16.12
CA GLU A 79 15.33 6.84 -16.77
C GLU A 79 16.65 6.10 -16.99
N ILE A 80 16.80 5.48 -18.17
CA ILE A 80 18.12 5.42 -18.77
C ILE A 80 18.50 6.89 -18.94
N LYS A 81 19.36 7.36 -18.04
CA LYS A 81 20.00 8.67 -18.22
C LYS A 81 20.81 8.57 -19.51
N ASP A 82 20.42 9.33 -20.52
CA ASP A 82 21.21 9.58 -21.73
C ASP A 82 22.59 10.18 -21.38
#